data_AF-R5A2P4-F1
#
_entry.id   AF-R5A2P4-F1
#
_cell.length_a   1.000
_cell.length_b   1.000
_cell.length_c   1.000
_cell.angle_alpha   90.00
_cell.angle_beta   90.00
_cell.angle_gamma   90.00
#
_symmetry.space_group_name_H-M   'P 1'
#
loop_
_entity.id
_entity.type
_entity.pdbx_description
1 polymer ?
#
loop_
_entity_poly.entity_id
_entity_poly.type
_entity_poly.pdbx_seq_one_letter_code
_entity_poly.pdbx_strand_id
1 'polypeptide(L)'
;MDDGPGGDFGEFAILNLRLTRGLRREDCLARFGPQGEEEFHLLLENAKKCPSTLLRREEDRLSFTPEGFLVSNALLVRLLGEEL
;
A
#
# COMPACT_ATOMS: atom_id res chain seq x y z
N MET A 1 -25.07 -10.94 7.43
CA MET A 1 -24.46 -10.28 6.27
C MET A 1 -22.99 -10.26 6.61
N ASP A 2 -22.27 -11.32 6.24
CA ASP A 2 -20.83 -11.38 6.42
C ASP A 2 -20.26 -10.45 5.35
N ASP A 3 -19.69 -9.31 5.77
CA ASP A 3 -18.60 -8.74 5.00
C ASP A 3 -17.59 -9.88 4.87
N GLY A 4 -17.34 -10.35 3.65
CA GLY A 4 -16.36 -11.41 3.40
C GLY A 4 -15.00 -11.04 4.03
N PRO A 5 -13.96 -11.90 3.94
CA PRO A 5 -12.67 -11.73 4.64
C PRO A 5 -11.98 -10.36 4.42
N GLY A 6 -12.50 -9.57 3.48
CA GLY A 6 -12.24 -8.17 3.31
C GLY A 6 -11.08 -8.07 2.35
N GLY A 7 -11.42 -8.10 1.07
CA GLY A 7 -10.54 -7.89 -0.07
C GLY A 7 -9.29 -8.75 -0.17
N ASP A 8 -8.76 -8.84 -1.38
CA ASP A 8 -7.37 -9.26 -1.55
C ASP A 8 -6.40 -8.20 -0.98
N PHE A 9 -5.11 -8.49 -1.05
CA PHE A 9 -4.08 -7.56 -0.57
C PHE A 9 -4.13 -6.21 -1.31
N GLY A 10 -4.49 -6.21 -2.61
CA GLY A 10 -4.58 -5.02 -3.44
C GLY A 10 -5.61 -4.03 -2.90
N GLU A 11 -6.84 -4.49 -2.67
CA GLU A 11 -7.91 -3.67 -2.09
C GLU A 11 -7.52 -3.14 -0.70
N PHE A 12 -6.91 -3.99 0.14
CA PHE A 12 -6.43 -3.58 1.46
C PHE A 12 -5.34 -2.49 1.36
N ALA A 13 -4.40 -2.63 0.42
CA ALA A 13 -3.35 -1.66 0.19
C ALA A 13 -3.90 -0.33 -0.34
N ILE A 14 -4.82 -0.37 -1.31
CA ILE A 14 -5.48 0.82 -1.88
C ILE A 14 -6.16 1.63 -0.78
N LEU A 15 -6.94 0.98 0.09
CA LEU A 15 -7.64 1.64 1.19
C LEU A 15 -6.65 2.27 2.16
N ASN A 16 -5.66 1.52 2.63
CA ASN A 16 -4.72 2.00 3.64
C ASN A 16 -3.78 3.10 3.15
N LEU A 17 -3.31 3.02 1.89
CA LEU A 17 -2.43 4.05 1.31
C LEU A 17 -3.14 5.40 1.15
N ARG A 18 -4.46 5.40 1.00
CA ARG A 18 -5.28 6.63 0.97
C ARG A 18 -5.57 7.20 2.36
N LEU A 19 -5.32 6.45 3.43
CA LEU A 19 -5.43 6.97 4.79
C LEU A 19 -4.11 7.61 5.24
N THR A 20 -4.18 8.65 6.06
CA THR A 20 -3.00 9.34 6.61
C THR A 20 -2.04 8.38 7.35
N ARG A 21 -2.57 7.30 7.93
CA ARG A 21 -1.76 6.29 8.62
C ARG A 21 -0.85 5.48 7.68
N GLY A 22 -1.20 5.35 6.40
CA GLY A 22 -0.51 4.53 5.42
C GLY A 22 -0.75 3.02 5.58
N LEU A 23 -0.07 2.25 4.75
CA LEU A 23 0.02 0.79 4.84
C LEU A 23 1.15 0.40 5.80
N ARG A 24 0.89 -0.53 6.72
CA ARG A 24 1.87 -1.00 7.71
C ARG A 24 2.15 -2.48 7.55
N ARG A 25 3.42 -2.87 7.74
CA ARG A 25 3.86 -4.27 7.71
C ARG A 25 3.11 -5.13 8.72
N GLU A 26 2.90 -4.61 9.93
CA GLU A 26 2.18 -5.32 11.00
C GLU A 26 0.73 -5.64 10.62
N ASP A 27 0.03 -4.71 9.96
CA ASP A 27 -1.36 -4.91 9.56
C ASP A 27 -1.47 -5.92 8.40
N CYS A 28 -0.49 -5.89 7.47
CA CYS A 28 -0.38 -6.86 6.39
C CYS A 28 -0.15 -8.28 6.93
N LEU A 29 0.81 -8.43 7.85
CA LEU A 29 1.11 -9.71 8.51
C LEU A 29 -0.09 -10.22 9.31
N ALA A 30 -0.75 -9.35 10.07
CA ALA A 30 -1.91 -9.74 10.89
C ALA A 30 -3.10 -10.21 10.05
N ARG A 31 -3.31 -9.62 8.86
CA ARG A 31 -4.46 -9.91 8.01
C ARG A 31 -4.23 -11.05 7.02
N PHE A 32 -3.04 -11.14 6.44
CA PHE A 32 -2.73 -12.07 5.35
C PHE A 32 -1.59 -13.05 5.68
N GLY A 33 -1.07 -13.03 6.91
CA GLY A 33 0.04 -13.89 7.32
C GLY A 33 1.36 -13.52 6.62
N PRO A 34 2.32 -14.46 6.54
CA PRO A 34 3.62 -14.23 5.92
C PRO A 34 3.53 -13.72 4.47
N GLN A 35 2.50 -14.15 3.72
CA GLN A 35 2.25 -13.65 2.37
C GLN A 35 1.99 -12.13 2.36
N GLY A 36 1.25 -11.60 3.34
CA GLY A 36 1.03 -10.15 3.45
C GLY A 36 2.31 -9.36 3.68
N GLU A 37 3.24 -9.92 4.45
CA GLU A 37 4.55 -9.32 4.68
C GLU A 37 5.40 -9.33 3.40
N GLU A 38 5.39 -10.44 2.64
CA GLU A 38 6.04 -10.53 1.33
C GLU A 38 5.48 -9.50 0.33
N GLU A 39 4.15 -9.38 0.25
CA GLU A 39 3.48 -8.38 -0.60
C GLU A 39 3.83 -6.94 -0.18
N PHE A 40 3.91 -6.66 1.12
CA PHE A 40 4.38 -5.36 1.62
C PHE A 40 5.82 -5.07 1.18
N HIS A 41 6.71 -6.05 1.23
CA HIS A 41 8.09 -5.90 0.74
C HIS A 41 8.15 -5.64 -0.76
N LEU A 42 7.37 -6.36 -1.57
CA LEU A 42 7.26 -6.10 -3.01
C LEU A 42 6.77 -4.68 -3.31
N LEU A 43 5.79 -4.21 -2.54
CA LEU A 43 5.25 -2.86 -2.65
C LEU A 43 6.31 -1.80 -2.30
N LEU A 44 7.13 -2.03 -1.27
CA LEU A 44 8.29 -1.18 -0.94
C LEU A 44 9.33 -1.15 -2.07
N GLU A 45 9.61 -2.28 -2.73
CA GLU A 45 10.49 -2.32 -3.89
C GLU A 45 9.93 -1.51 -5.06
N ASN A 46 8.63 -1.60 -5.34
CA ASN A 46 7.97 -0.78 -6.35
C ASN A 46 8.00 0.72 -6.00
N ALA A 47 7.83 1.05 -4.71
CA ALA A 47 7.93 2.43 -4.21
C ALA A 47 9.31 3.06 -4.43
N LYS A 48 10.39 2.26 -4.54
CA LYS A 48 11.74 2.78 -4.89
C LYS A 48 11.81 3.41 -6.27
N LYS A 49 10.92 3.03 -7.19
CA LYS A 49 10.85 3.52 -8.58
C LYS A 49 9.98 4.77 -8.72
N CYS A 50 9.43 5.27 -7.61
CA CYS A 50 8.58 6.45 -7.58
C CYS A 50 9.38 7.65 -7.03
N PRO A 51 9.03 8.89 -7.42
CA PRO A 51 9.66 10.08 -6.86
C PRO A 51 9.56 10.10 -5.33
N SER A 52 10.68 10.38 -4.65
CA SER A 52 10.75 10.41 -3.19
C SER A 52 9.90 11.50 -2.55
N THR A 53 9.48 12.51 -3.32
CA THR A 53 8.57 13.58 -2.88
C THR A 53 7.11 13.16 -2.79
N LEU A 54 6.73 12.01 -3.36
CA LEU A 54 5.35 11.53 -3.41
C LEU A 54 5.06 10.44 -2.36
N LEU A 55 6.10 9.83 -1.79
CA LEU A 55 5.98 8.70 -0.87
C LEU A 55 6.89 8.89 0.34
N ARG A 56 6.34 8.64 1.53
CA ARG A 56 7.11 8.41 2.75
C ARG A 56 7.29 6.91 2.93
N ARG A 57 8.54 6.46 2.78
CA ARG A 57 8.96 5.06 2.89
C ARG A 57 9.73 4.88 4.19
N GLU A 58 9.25 3.99 5.04
CA GLU A 58 9.87 3.55 6.29
C GLU A 58 9.98 2.01 6.24
N GLU A 59 10.73 1.41 7.16
CA GLU A 59 10.96 -0.05 7.18
C GLU A 59 9.67 -0.85 7.42
N ASP A 60 8.73 -0.29 8.17
CA ASP A 60 7.49 -0.89 8.61
C ASP A 60 6.24 -0.18 8.05
N ARG A 61 6.42 0.88 7.26
CA ARG A 61 5.32 1.73 6.79
C ARG A 61 5.55 2.35 5.42
N LEU A 62 4.49 2.41 4.62
CA LEU A 62 4.42 3.21 3.40
C LEU A 62 3.21 4.14 3.43
N SER A 63 3.40 5.41 3.08
CA SER A 63 2.30 6.37 2.96
C SER A 63 2.56 7.36 1.82
N PHE A 64 1.48 7.93 1.26
CA PHE A 64 1.60 9.08 0.38
C PHE A 64 1.98 10.33 1.17
N THR A 65 2.78 11.21 0.57
CA THR A 65 2.86 12.61 1.01
C THR A 65 1.57 13.34 0.63
N PRO A 66 1.32 14.56 1.13
CA PRO A 66 0.20 15.38 0.64
C PRO A 66 0.19 15.52 -0.89
N GLU A 67 1.35 15.74 -1.51
CA GLU A 67 1.52 15.83 -2.96
C GLU A 67 1.28 14.48 -3.64
N GLY A 68 1.76 13.38 -3.04
CA GLY A 68 1.51 12.03 -3.53
C GLY A 68 0.03 11.66 -3.52
N PHE A 69 -0.72 12.12 -2.52
CA PHE A 69 -2.15 11.84 -2.42
C PHE A 69 -2.94 12.43 -3.59
N LEU A 70 -2.55 13.62 -4.06
CA LEU A 70 -3.16 14.29 -5.22
C LEU A 70 -3.05 13.47 -6.51
N VAL A 71 -2.04 12.60 -6.61
CA VAL A 71 -1.81 11.70 -7.75
C VAL A 71 -1.92 10.22 -7.37
N SER A 72 -2.66 9.94 -6.29
CA SER A 72 -2.76 8.59 -5.68
C SER A 72 -3.18 7.51 -6.68
N ASN A 73 -4.08 7.82 -7.62
CA ASN A 73 -4.48 6.86 -8.65
C ASN A 73 -3.27 6.35 -9.46
N ALA A 74 -2.47 7.26 -10.01
CA ALA A 74 -1.30 6.88 -10.80
C ALA A 74 -0.24 6.14 -9.95
N LEU A 75 -0.10 6.50 -8.68
CA LEU A 75 0.80 5.79 -7.76
C LEU A 75 0.31 4.37 -7.46
N LEU A 76 -0.99 4.17 -7.25
CA LEU A 76 -1.55 2.84 -6.95
C LEU A 76 -1.32 1.87 -8.12
N VAL A 77 -1.56 2.30 -9.37
CA VAL A 77 -1.24 1.50 -10.57
C VAL A 77 0.24 1.10 -10.58
N ARG A 78 1.14 2.04 -10.23
CA ARG A 78 2.59 1.79 -10.24
C ARG A 78 3.06 0.92 -9.08
N LEU A 79 2.39 0.99 -7.93
CA LEU A 79 2.74 0.24 -6.72
C LEU A 79 2.22 -1.20 -6.76
N LEU A 80 0.98 -1.39 -7.24
CA LEU A 80 0.26 -2.66 -7.21
C LEU A 80 0.18 -3.36 -8.57
N GLY A 81 0.43 -2.65 -9.67
CA GLY A 81 0.26 -3.21 -11.01
C GLY A 81 -1.19 -3.37 -11.44
N GLU A 82 -2.14 -2.85 -10.67
CA GLU A 82 -3.57 -2.92 -10.99
C GLU A 82 -4.01 -1.80 -11.93
N GLU A 83 -4.90 -2.11 -12.88
CA GLU A 83 -5.62 -1.10 -13.66
C GLU A 83 -6.76 -0.54 -12.80
N LEU A 84 -6.79 0.78 -12.59
CA LEU A 84 -7.83 1.50 -11.84
C LEU A 84 -9.06 1.82 -12.69
#